data_AF-A0A9E3U6M3-F1
#
_entry.id   AF-A0A9E3U6M3-F1
#
_cell.length_a   1.000
_cell.length_b   1.000
_cell.length_c   1.000
_cell.angle_alpha   90.00
_cell.angle_beta   90.00
_cell.angle_gamma   90.00
#
_symmetry.space_group_name_H-M   'P 1'
#
loop_
_entity.id
_entity.type
_entity.pdbx_description
1 polymer ?
#
loop_
_entity_poly.entity_id
_entity_poly.type
_entity_poly.pdbx_seq_one_letter_code
_entity_poly.pdbx_strand_id
1 'polypeptide(L)'
;MSARLLVVEDAFVAKGPGVLVMPRFSADVVKKGPFSVRLRFPGGAEREVTAEMDVAHMRGPLPPYAMYRLHGVTPEEIPAGTEIWSVD
;
A
#
# COMPACT_ATOMS: atom_id res chain seq x y z
N MET A 1 -12.26 -13.72 3.71
CA MET A 1 -11.02 -14.51 3.83
C MET A 1 -9.85 -13.63 3.43
N SER A 2 -9.08 -13.11 4.39
CA SER A 2 -8.01 -12.13 4.14
C SER A 2 -7.03 -12.59 3.07
N ALA A 3 -6.77 -11.74 2.07
CA ALA A 3 -5.84 -11.99 0.97
C ALA A 3 -4.61 -11.09 1.10
N ARG A 4 -3.42 -11.63 0.77
CA ARG A 4 -2.21 -10.81 0.70
C ARG A 4 -2.27 -9.93 -0.54
N LEU A 5 -2.12 -8.62 -0.33
CA LEU A 5 -2.20 -7.59 -1.35
C LEU A 5 -0.82 -7.24 -1.93
N LEU A 6 0.19 -7.11 -1.07
CA LEU A 6 1.53 -6.64 -1.47
C LEU A 6 2.59 -7.07 -0.45
N VAL A 7 3.85 -7.18 -0.87
CA VAL A 7 5.01 -7.18 0.01
C VAL A 7 5.79 -5.89 -0.26
N VAL A 8 6.05 -5.11 0.79
CA VAL A 8 6.71 -3.82 0.68
C VAL A 8 8.18 -4.00 0.34
N GLU A 9 8.62 -3.35 -0.73
CA GLU A 9 10.04 -3.27 -1.11
C GLU A 9 10.69 -2.00 -0.57
N ASP A 10 9.94 -0.89 -0.53
CA ASP A 10 10.42 0.41 -0.07
C ASP A 10 9.23 1.28 0.37
N ALA A 11 9.48 2.30 1.21
CA ALA A 11 8.48 3.22 1.73
C ALA A 11 8.99 4.65 1.71
N PHE A 12 8.17 5.60 1.27
CA PHE A 12 8.56 7.01 1.16
C PHE A 12 7.43 7.98 1.45
N VAL A 13 7.80 9.18 1.88
CA VAL A 13 6.85 10.27 2.14
C VAL A 13 6.19 10.69 0.83
N ALA A 14 4.85 10.67 0.80
CA ALA A 14 4.09 11.19 -0.32
C ALA A 14 4.01 12.73 -0.25
N LYS A 15 3.69 13.40 -1.37
CA LYS A 15 3.19 14.78 -1.28
C LYS A 15 1.81 14.75 -0.61
N GLY A 16 1.68 15.42 0.53
CA GLY A 16 0.49 15.37 1.40
C GLY A 16 0.58 14.27 2.47
N PRO A 17 -0.49 14.04 3.26
CA PRO A 17 -0.47 13.04 4.32
C PRO A 17 -0.30 11.62 3.77
N GLY A 18 0.49 10.81 4.48
CA GLY A 18 0.65 9.38 4.24
C GLY A 18 1.99 8.98 3.62
N VAL A 19 2.22 7.67 3.61
CA VAL A 19 3.43 6.99 3.14
C VAL A 19 3.07 6.16 1.92
N LEU A 20 3.74 6.39 0.82
CA LEU A 20 3.62 5.54 -0.37
C LEU A 20 4.58 4.36 -0.25
N VAL A 21 4.13 3.18 -0.69
CA VAL A 21 4.94 1.96 -0.67
C VAL A 21 5.16 1.39 -2.07
N MET A 22 6.32 0.78 -2.25
CA MET A 22 6.70 -0.03 -3.41
C MET A 22 6.45 -1.52 -3.14
N PRO A 23 6.24 -2.34 -4.18
CA PRO A 23 6.27 -1.98 -5.59
C PRO A 23 4.96 -1.35 -6.09
N ARG A 24 5.05 -0.75 -7.28
CA ARG A 24 3.88 -0.44 -8.10
C ARG A 24 3.26 -1.73 -8.60
N PHE A 25 1.94 -1.80 -8.68
CA PHE A 25 1.24 -2.97 -9.18
C PHE A 25 0.14 -2.58 -10.16
N SER A 26 -0.24 -3.51 -11.03
CA SER A 26 -1.45 -3.39 -11.84
C SER A 26 -2.65 -3.84 -11.01
N ALA A 27 -3.71 -3.05 -11.01
CA ALA A 27 -4.93 -3.35 -10.29
C ALA A 27 -6.09 -3.48 -11.28
N ASP A 28 -6.69 -4.68 -11.35
CA ASP A 28 -7.91 -4.91 -12.14
C ASP A 28 -9.11 -4.21 -11.50
N VAL A 29 -9.10 -4.05 -10.17
CA VAL A 29 -10.14 -3.38 -9.39
C VAL A 29 -9.50 -2.32 -8.51
N VAL A 30 -9.95 -1.07 -8.68
CA VAL A 30 -9.53 0.06 -7.85
C VAL A 30 -10.52 0.24 -6.71
N LYS A 31 -10.07 0.08 -5.46
CA LYS A 31 -10.85 0.48 -4.29
C LYS A 31 -10.89 2.01 -4.22
N LYS A 32 -12.10 2.59 -4.18
CA LYS A 32 -12.30 4.04 -4.06
C LYS A 32 -12.29 4.44 -2.59
N GLY A 33 -11.45 5.42 -2.26
CA GLY A 33 -11.35 6.01 -0.92
C GLY A 33 -10.54 5.17 0.08
N PRO A 34 -10.46 5.62 1.34
CA PRO A 34 -9.73 4.93 2.39
C PRO A 34 -10.37 3.60 2.78
N PHE A 35 -9.54 2.59 3.05
CA PHE A 35 -9.95 1.29 3.57
C PHE A 35 -8.91 0.76 4.56
N SER A 36 -9.34 -0.08 5.50
CA SER A 36 -8.41 -0.73 6.42
C SER A 36 -7.58 -1.81 5.71
N VAL A 37 -6.32 -1.92 6.10
CA VAL A 37 -5.43 -3.03 5.75
C VAL A 37 -4.69 -3.49 6.99
N ARG A 38 -4.28 -4.76 6.98
CA ARG A 38 -3.41 -5.31 8.02
C ARG A 38 -1.98 -5.39 7.50
N LEU A 39 -1.07 -4.78 8.23
CA LEU A 39 0.37 -4.88 8.03
C LEU A 39 0.89 -6.06 8.85
N ARG A 40 1.71 -6.91 8.24
CA ARG A 40 2.51 -7.93 8.93
C ARG A 40 3.99 -7.59 8.76
N PHE A 41 4.64 -7.25 9.85
CA PHE A 41 6.05 -6.86 9.84
C PHE A 41 6.96 -8.09 9.78
N PRO A 42 8.20 -7.97 9.28
CA PRO A 42 9.17 -9.08 9.23
C PRO A 42 9.42 -9.75 10.59
N GLY A 43 9.28 -9.00 11.69
CA GLY A 43 9.39 -9.52 13.06
C GLY A 43 8.15 -10.27 13.56
N GLY A 44 7.11 -10.45 12.74
CA GLY A 44 5.87 -11.15 13.07
C GLY A 44 4.81 -10.29 13.76
N ALA A 45 5.12 -9.03 14.11
CA ALA A 45 4.12 -8.10 14.63
C ALA A 45 3.08 -7.76 13.56
N GLU A 46 1.83 -7.52 13.98
CA GLU A 46 0.75 -7.08 13.10
C GLU A 46 0.20 -5.73 13.55
N ARG A 47 -0.22 -4.89 12.59
CA ARG A 47 -0.86 -3.59 12.85
C ARG A 47 -1.91 -3.30 11.78
N GLU A 48 -3.08 -2.83 12.19
CA GLU A 48 -4.08 -2.33 11.25
C GLU A 48 -3.84 -0.84 10.99
N VAL A 49 -3.93 -0.43 9.72
CA VAL A 49 -3.79 0.96 9.27
C VAL A 49 -4.81 1.28 8.19
N THR A 50 -5.08 2.56 7.99
CA THR A 50 -5.86 3.03 6.85
C THR A 50 -4.96 3.14 5.62
N ALA A 51 -5.43 2.62 4.49
CA ALA A 51 -4.76 2.72 3.20
C ALA A 51 -5.69 3.32 2.13
N GLU A 52 -5.09 3.94 1.13
CA GLU A 52 -5.73 4.35 -0.12
C GLU A 52 -4.95 3.76 -1.31
N MET A 53 -5.64 3.55 -2.44
CA MET A 53 -4.99 3.21 -3.70
C MET A 53 -4.73 4.48 -4.51
N ASP A 54 -3.47 4.85 -4.66
CA ASP A 54 -3.03 5.96 -5.51
C ASP A 54 -2.79 5.41 -6.92
N VAL A 55 -3.71 5.72 -7.85
CA VAL A 55 -3.68 5.21 -9.22
C VAL A 55 -3.17 6.28 -10.17
N ALA A 56 -1.99 6.08 -10.72
CA ALA A 56 -1.43 6.95 -11.72
C ALA A 56 -1.77 6.45 -13.12
N HIS A 57 -2.51 7.26 -13.87
CA HIS A 57 -2.73 7.05 -15.29
C HIS A 57 -1.58 7.73 -16.05
N MET A 58 -0.67 6.95 -16.62
CA MET A 58 0.26 7.50 -17.60
C MET A 58 -0.49 7.73 -18.91
N ARG A 59 -0.40 8.93 -19.49
CA ARG A 59 -0.85 9.15 -20.87
C ARG A 59 0.06 8.31 -21.79
N GLY A 60 -0.48 7.27 -22.42
CA GLY A 60 0.27 6.35 -23.28
C GLY A 60 -0.33 4.93 -23.29
N PRO A 61 0.31 3.97 -23.96
CA PRO A 61 -0.17 2.58 -24.07
C PRO A 61 0.11 1.72 -22.82
N LEU A 62 0.75 2.27 -21.79
CA LEU A 62 1.10 1.51 -20.59
C LEU A 62 -0.13 1.32 -19.70
N PRO A 63 -0.32 0.12 -19.11
CA PRO A 63 -1.38 -0.10 -18.13
C PRO A 63 -1.27 0.90 -16.97
N PRO A 64 -2.40 1.35 -16.39
CA PRO A 64 -2.35 2.14 -15.17
C PRO A 64 -1.64 1.33 -14.08
N TYR A 65 -0.84 2.02 -13.27
CA TYR A 65 -0.25 1.43 -12.08
C TYR A 65 -0.86 2.05 -10.84
N ALA A 66 -0.94 1.25 -9.80
CA ALA A 66 -1.39 1.64 -8.48
C ALA A 66 -0.23 1.50 -7.48
N MET A 67 -0.32 2.29 -6.43
CA MET A 67 0.47 2.15 -5.21
C MET A 67 -0.45 2.26 -4.01
N TYR A 68 -0.09 1.62 -2.91
CA TYR A 68 -0.77 1.88 -1.65
C TYR A 68 -0.18 3.11 -0.97
N ARG A 69 -1.05 3.98 -0.47
CA ARG A 69 -0.74 5.08 0.42
C ARG A 69 -1.26 4.72 1.81
N LEU A 70 -0.37 4.54 2.78
CA LEU A 70 -0.68 4.22 4.17
C LEU A 70 -0.79 5.51 4.99
N HIS A 71 -1.78 5.57 5.88
CA HIS A 71 -2.02 6.72 6.75
C HIS A 71 -1.74 6.39 8.21
N GLY A 72 -1.35 7.40 8.99
CA GLY A 72 -1.02 7.23 10.42
C GLY A 72 0.27 6.46 10.69
N VAL A 73 1.16 6.40 9.69
CA VAL A 73 2.49 5.78 9.78
C VAL A 73 3.56 6.69 9.16
N THR A 74 4.81 6.52 9.56
CA THR A 74 6.00 7.08 8.91
C THR A 74 6.73 6.02 8.07
N PRO A 75 7.56 6.40 7.09
CA PRO A 75 8.31 5.43 6.29
C PRO A 75 9.20 4.50 7.13
N GLU A 76 9.79 5.01 8.21
CA GLU A 76 10.67 4.25 9.10
C GLU A 76 9.92 3.16 9.89
N GLU A 77 8.61 3.32 10.08
CA GLU A 77 7.76 2.30 10.69
C GLU A 77 7.42 1.15 9.73
N ILE A 78 7.66 1.33 8.42
CA ILE A 78 7.30 0.38 7.37
C ILE A 78 8.57 -0.15 6.68
N PRO A 79 9.31 -1.09 7.31
CA PRO A 79 10.49 -1.66 6.69
C PRO A 79 10.14 -2.52 5.48
N ALA A 80 11.11 -2.69 4.58
CA ALA A 80 11.03 -3.67 3.51
C ALA A 80 10.74 -5.08 4.07
N GLY A 81 9.96 -5.86 3.31
CA GLY A 81 9.43 -7.15 3.73
C GLY A 81 8.12 -7.08 4.52
N THR A 82 7.61 -5.90 4.84
CA THR A 82 6.27 -5.76 5.43
C THR A 82 5.21 -6.24 4.45
N GLU A 83 4.33 -7.14 4.86
CA GLU A 83 3.23 -7.59 4.02
C GLU A 83 1.96 -6.76 4.27
N ILE A 84 1.23 -6.44 3.21
CA ILE A 84 -0.08 -5.77 3.27
C ILE A 84 -1.16 -6.80 2.97
N TRP A 85 -2.15 -6.91 3.85
CA TRP A 85 -3.24 -7.87 3.75
C TRP A 85 -4.59 -7.16 3.78
N SER A 86 -5.57 -7.68 3.03
CA SER A 86 -6.95 -7.25 3.18
C SER A 86 -7.47 -7.67 4.56
N VAL A 87 -8.12 -6.73 5.23
CA VAL A 87 -9.11 -7.05 6.26
C VAL A 87 -10.44 -7.06 5.52
N ASP A 88 -10.96 -8.25 5.29
CA ASP A 88 -12.32 -8.38 4.75
C ASP A 88 -13.33 -8.15 5.88
#